data_AF-A0A158V8U2-F1
#
_entry.id   AF-A0A158V8U2-F1
#
_cell.length_a   1.000
_cell.length_b   1.000
_cell.length_c   1.000
_cell.angle_alpha   90.00
_cell.angle_beta   90.00
_cell.angle_gamma   90.00
#
_symmetry.space_group_name_H-M   'P 1'
#
loop_
_entity.id
_entity.type
_entity.pdbx_description
1 polymer ?
#
loop_
_entity_poly.entity_id
_entity_poly.type
_entity_poly.pdbx_seq_one_letter_code
_entity_poly.pdbx_strand_id
1 'polypeptide(L)'
;TTAGASIAATLNDKSKVNLVVKADSVLSNADKGANTLKLNQIDSNFVITGDKNLTIDGKITVFDGTNRLDATDFTGKLTLNLGKDSNITQIVGGKSDDTFTLTAADNQINGVALNGNNGSDTLTVKVGASAAALNGVTNVETIIFKEAAANTTITTVDTLVASGATLTVDASSFTTKTLTFDGNNETNGSFKITGGAGADILTGGAGADTLTGNGGLDVLDGKGGNDQFVLNKATAGNTVTINNFSIVANNNDVFALSNAAFNGAPAVGAALTVSAVAGATNSANTILVDTLANLTANQTATDLVRFGYAKDSGQLFYDVNGNFNTGSILLTRR
;
A
#
# COMPACT_ATOMS: atom_id res chain seq x y z
N THR A 1 -1.00 25.44 23.33
CA THR A 1 -0.80 26.72 24.04
C THR A 1 -1.15 27.88 23.10
N THR A 2 -1.26 29.11 23.58
CA THR A 2 -1.44 30.31 22.74
C THR A 2 -0.34 30.43 21.68
N ALA A 3 -0.63 31.06 20.54
CA ALA A 3 0.34 31.22 19.45
C ALA A 3 1.66 31.82 19.96
N GLY A 4 2.79 31.18 19.63
CA GLY A 4 4.12 31.63 20.04
C GLY A 4 4.57 31.27 21.46
N ALA A 5 3.75 30.59 22.27
CA ALA A 5 4.18 30.10 23.57
C ALA A 5 5.13 28.90 23.40
N SER A 6 6.41 29.09 23.74
CA SER A 6 7.40 28.01 23.81
C SER A 6 7.63 27.60 25.26
N ILE A 7 7.65 26.29 25.52
CA ILE A 7 8.19 25.74 26.76
C ILE A 7 9.68 25.53 26.49
N ALA A 8 10.52 26.40 27.05
CA ALA A 8 11.96 26.21 27.04
C ALA A 8 12.35 25.40 28.29
N ALA A 9 12.62 24.11 28.11
CA ALA A 9 13.24 23.29 29.14
C ALA A 9 14.70 23.05 28.76
N THR A 10 15.61 23.34 29.69
CA THR A 10 17.04 23.04 29.53
C THR A 10 17.28 21.60 29.94
N LEU A 11 17.44 20.71 28.96
CA LEU A 11 17.64 19.27 29.15
C LEU A 11 19.14 18.95 28.97
N ASN A 12 19.91 19.06 30.07
CA ASN A 12 21.38 18.94 30.05
C ASN A 12 21.90 17.53 30.36
N ASP A 13 21.08 16.47 30.22
CA ASP A 13 21.46 15.10 30.58
C ASP A 13 21.11 14.10 29.48
N LYS A 14 22.14 13.58 28.81
CA LYS A 14 22.07 12.57 27.72
C LYS A 14 21.39 11.26 28.14
N SER A 15 21.30 10.98 29.44
CA SER A 15 20.76 9.73 29.99
C SER A 15 19.30 9.82 30.43
N LYS A 16 18.67 11.00 30.32
CA LYS A 16 17.31 11.22 30.82
C LYS A 16 16.30 11.39 29.69
N VAL A 17 15.13 10.81 29.91
CA VAL A 17 13.95 11.01 29.08
C VAL A 17 13.64 12.50 28.97
N ASN A 18 13.51 12.99 27.74
CA ASN A 18 13.19 14.39 27.47
C ASN A 18 11.69 14.68 27.65
N LEU A 19 10.84 13.69 27.39
CA LEU A 19 9.40 13.78 27.59
C LEU A 19 8.83 12.49 28.18
N VAL A 20 8.25 12.57 29.38
CA VAL A 20 7.47 11.48 29.99
C VAL A 20 5.98 11.80 29.86
N VAL A 21 5.26 11.05 29.06
CA VAL A 21 3.83 11.28 28.78
C VAL A 21 2.98 10.52 29.80
N LYS A 22 2.33 11.27 30.69
CA LYS A 22 1.48 10.73 31.79
C LYS A 22 -0.02 11.05 31.64
N ALA A 23 -0.39 11.78 30.61
CA ALA A 23 -1.76 12.01 30.19
C ALA A 23 -1.78 12.11 28.66
N ASP A 24 -2.90 11.76 28.03
CA ASP A 24 -3.04 11.91 26.58
C ASP A 24 -2.82 13.38 26.20
N SER A 25 -1.87 13.62 25.29
CA SER A 25 -1.32 14.95 25.05
C SER A 25 -1.17 15.25 23.57
N VAL A 26 -1.34 16.52 23.22
CA VAL A 26 -1.09 17.05 21.87
C VAL A 26 -0.10 18.21 21.98
N LEU A 27 1.02 18.09 21.29
CA LEU A 27 2.00 19.14 21.09
C LEU A 27 1.79 19.75 19.70
N SER A 28 1.40 21.01 19.65
CA SER A 28 1.15 21.72 18.39
C SER A 28 1.51 23.20 18.53
N ASN A 29 1.97 23.83 17.44
CA ASN A 29 2.14 25.27 17.38
C ASN A 29 1.06 25.90 16.48
N ALA A 30 0.35 26.91 17.00
CA ALA A 30 -0.64 27.64 16.22
C ALA A 30 0.02 28.46 15.08
N ASP A 31 1.29 28.87 15.25
CA ASP A 31 2.10 29.41 14.16
C ASP A 31 2.77 28.25 13.42
N LYS A 32 2.27 27.95 12.21
CA LYS A 32 2.76 26.87 11.36
C LYS A 32 4.16 27.11 10.78
N GLY A 33 4.64 28.36 10.78
CA GLY A 33 6.01 28.70 10.36
C GLY A 33 7.03 28.45 11.47
N ALA A 34 6.59 28.45 12.73
CA ALA A 34 7.42 28.22 13.89
C ALA A 34 7.56 26.72 14.20
N ASN A 35 8.63 26.38 14.91
CA ASN A 35 8.83 25.02 15.40
C ASN A 35 7.76 24.70 16.46
N THR A 36 7.12 23.55 16.32
CA THR A 36 6.38 22.90 17.41
C THR A 36 7.34 22.29 18.41
N LEU A 37 8.43 21.69 17.90
CA LEU A 37 9.53 21.22 18.70
C LEU A 37 10.85 21.70 18.09
N LYS A 38 11.67 22.37 18.89
CA LYS A 38 13.02 22.79 18.52
C LYS A 38 14.00 22.26 19.55
N LEU A 39 15.00 21.51 19.09
CA LEU A 39 16.00 20.90 19.95
C LEU A 39 17.37 21.50 19.63
N ASN A 40 18.12 21.92 20.65
CA ASN A 40 19.43 22.57 20.55
C ASN A 40 20.46 21.81 21.42
N GLN A 41 21.76 22.00 21.17
CA GLN A 41 22.56 20.93 20.61
C GLN A 41 23.85 20.55 21.36
N ILE A 42 23.83 20.41 22.69
CA ILE A 42 25.04 19.90 23.39
C ILE A 42 24.80 18.49 23.97
N ASP A 43 23.54 18.12 24.27
CA ASP A 43 23.30 17.13 25.33
C ASP A 43 22.19 16.06 25.16
N SER A 44 21.50 15.82 24.03
CA SER A 44 20.46 14.73 24.04
C SER A 44 19.98 14.18 22.68
N ASN A 45 19.68 12.88 22.63
CA ASN A 45 18.65 12.31 21.72
C ASN A 45 17.26 12.75 22.23
N PHE A 46 16.29 13.03 21.36
CA PHE A 46 14.91 13.30 21.83
C PHE A 46 14.19 12.02 22.23
N VAL A 47 14.32 11.64 23.51
CA VAL A 47 13.71 10.44 24.06
C VAL A 47 12.30 10.72 24.59
N ILE A 48 11.31 9.98 24.09
CA ILE A 48 9.93 9.97 24.57
C ILE A 48 9.71 8.66 25.33
N THR A 49 9.12 8.75 26.53
CA THR A 49 8.61 7.57 27.26
C THR A 49 7.26 7.87 27.89
N GLY A 50 6.69 6.88 28.56
CA GLY A 50 5.37 6.97 29.19
C GLY A 50 4.40 5.97 28.61
N ASP A 51 3.17 6.07 29.11
CA ASP A 51 2.11 5.07 28.98
C ASP A 51 0.78 5.65 28.49
N LYS A 52 0.81 6.91 28.07
CA LYS A 52 -0.33 7.65 27.51
C LYS A 52 0.01 8.18 26.13
N ASN A 53 -1.01 8.47 25.33
CA ASN A 53 -0.84 8.79 23.92
C ASN A 53 -0.24 10.18 23.73
N LEU A 54 0.58 10.33 22.70
CA LEU A 54 1.19 11.58 22.34
C LEU A 54 0.97 11.87 20.86
N THR A 55 0.40 13.02 20.56
CA THR A 55 0.41 13.58 19.21
C THR A 55 1.38 14.74 19.14
N ILE A 56 2.25 14.77 18.13
CA ILE A 56 3.08 15.92 17.79
C ILE A 56 2.66 16.40 16.40
N ASP A 57 2.11 17.60 16.31
CA ASP A 57 1.58 18.20 15.09
C ASP A 57 2.29 19.51 14.76
N GLY A 58 3.13 19.48 13.71
CA GLY A 58 3.80 20.65 13.17
C GLY A 58 5.29 20.46 12.96
N LYS A 59 5.99 21.57 12.74
CA LYS A 59 7.40 21.56 12.37
C LYS A 59 8.28 21.09 13.53
N ILE A 60 9.14 20.10 13.27
CA ILE A 60 10.18 19.65 14.19
C ILE A 60 11.53 19.99 13.60
N THR A 61 12.37 20.69 14.35
CA THR A 61 13.76 20.91 13.97
C THR A 61 14.67 20.36 15.05
N VAL A 62 15.39 19.29 14.71
CA VAL A 62 16.44 18.72 15.52
C VAL A 62 17.76 19.22 14.96
N PHE A 63 18.60 19.84 15.79
CA PHE A 63 19.90 20.31 15.31
C PHE A 63 21.02 19.31 15.59
N ASP A 64 20.85 18.13 16.19
CA ASP A 64 21.90 17.34 16.88
C ASP A 64 22.96 16.55 16.06
N GLY A 65 22.97 16.69 14.75
CA GLY A 65 23.87 15.94 13.88
C GLY A 65 23.49 14.45 13.69
N THR A 66 22.64 13.89 14.57
CA THR A 66 21.96 12.60 14.36
C THR A 66 20.51 12.78 13.87
N ASN A 67 19.92 13.95 14.16
CA ASN A 67 18.56 14.40 13.98
C ASN A 67 17.52 13.31 14.30
N ARG A 68 17.61 12.76 15.53
CA ARG A 68 16.85 11.58 15.97
C ARG A 68 15.76 11.89 16.99
N LEU A 69 14.53 11.47 16.66
CA LEU A 69 13.44 11.25 17.61
C LEU A 69 13.44 9.77 18.01
N ASP A 70 13.42 9.51 19.30
CA ASP A 70 13.52 8.16 19.86
C ASP A 70 12.36 7.89 20.83
N ALA A 71 11.40 7.06 20.40
CA ALA A 71 10.31 6.62 21.24
C ALA A 71 10.43 5.14 21.63
N THR A 72 11.61 4.51 21.53
CA THR A 72 11.80 3.06 21.73
C THR A 72 11.16 2.51 23.02
N ASP A 73 11.20 3.31 24.10
CA ASP A 73 10.63 2.95 25.41
C ASP A 73 9.23 3.48 25.69
N PHE A 74 8.61 4.14 24.72
CA PHE A 74 7.25 4.62 24.79
C PHE A 74 6.25 3.47 24.62
N THR A 75 5.29 3.38 25.53
CA THR A 75 4.24 2.33 25.49
C THR A 75 2.88 2.89 25.09
N GLY A 76 2.69 4.22 25.14
CA GLY A 76 1.54 4.87 24.51
C GLY A 76 1.69 4.90 22.99
N LYS A 77 0.61 5.25 22.30
CA LYS A 77 0.64 5.50 20.86
C LYS A 77 1.29 6.85 20.56
N LEU A 78 2.26 6.85 19.66
CA LEU A 78 2.85 8.04 19.06
C LEU A 78 2.15 8.35 17.73
N THR A 79 1.63 9.57 17.63
CA THR A 79 1.17 10.15 16.36
C THR A 79 2.06 11.33 16.01
N LEU A 80 2.83 11.21 14.92
CA LEU A 80 3.72 12.26 14.44
C LEU A 80 3.21 12.83 13.11
N ASN A 81 2.68 14.05 13.14
CA ASN A 81 2.27 14.79 11.95
C ASN A 81 3.32 15.86 11.64
N LEU A 82 4.23 15.53 10.72
CA LEU A 82 5.43 16.31 10.49
C LEU A 82 5.16 17.51 9.58
N GLY A 83 5.31 18.71 10.13
CA GLY A 83 5.15 19.96 9.40
C GLY A 83 6.21 20.17 8.33
N LYS A 84 5.92 21.08 7.38
CA LYS A 84 6.82 21.44 6.29
C LYS A 84 8.18 21.93 6.81
N ASP A 85 9.25 21.60 6.08
CA ASP A 85 10.63 22.01 6.37
C ASP A 85 11.15 21.54 7.74
N SER A 86 10.58 20.44 8.26
CA SER A 86 11.12 19.77 9.43
C SER A 86 12.50 19.20 9.15
N ASN A 87 13.41 19.29 10.12
CA ASN A 87 14.75 18.72 10.06
C ASN A 87 14.82 17.54 11.04
N ILE A 88 14.51 16.36 10.52
CA ILE A 88 14.59 15.09 11.22
C ILE A 88 15.06 14.04 10.22
N THR A 89 16.05 13.24 10.59
CA THR A 89 16.61 12.20 9.70
C THR A 89 16.50 10.81 10.30
N GLN A 90 16.12 10.71 11.58
CA GLN A 90 15.84 9.44 12.24
C GLN A 90 14.58 9.55 13.09
N ILE A 91 13.66 8.61 12.90
CA ILE A 91 12.42 8.49 13.65
C ILE A 91 12.34 7.05 14.14
N VAL A 92 12.20 6.86 15.45
CA VAL A 92 11.96 5.54 16.04
C VAL A 92 10.66 5.60 16.83
N GLY A 93 9.72 4.74 16.46
CA GLY A 93 8.45 4.52 17.15
C GLY A 93 8.60 3.78 18.47
N GLY A 94 7.48 3.66 19.16
CA GLY A 94 7.32 2.99 20.44
C GLY A 94 6.92 1.54 20.32
N LYS A 95 6.25 1.07 21.36
CA LYS A 95 5.83 -0.33 21.49
C LYS A 95 4.38 -0.59 21.06
N SER A 96 3.67 0.46 20.67
CA SER A 96 2.25 0.46 20.32
C SER A 96 2.08 0.84 18.85
N ASP A 97 0.88 0.64 18.31
CA ASP A 97 0.52 0.98 16.93
C ASP A 97 0.64 2.48 16.64
N ASP A 98 1.78 2.91 16.12
CA ASP A 98 2.11 4.30 15.89
C ASP A 98 1.65 4.80 14.52
N THR A 99 1.68 6.12 14.35
CA THR A 99 1.27 6.76 13.10
C THR A 99 2.20 7.91 12.76
N PHE A 100 2.79 7.85 11.57
CA PHE A 100 3.72 8.85 11.05
C PHE A 100 3.14 9.46 9.77
N THR A 101 2.88 10.76 9.77
CA THR A 101 2.35 11.50 8.61
C THR A 101 3.39 12.50 8.12
N LEU A 102 4.01 12.21 6.97
CA LEU A 102 5.04 13.02 6.32
C LEU A 102 4.54 13.49 4.95
N THR A 103 3.50 14.34 4.97
CA THR A 103 2.78 14.78 3.76
C THR A 103 2.81 16.28 3.53
N ALA A 104 3.50 17.05 4.38
CA ALA A 104 3.52 18.51 4.30
C ALA A 104 4.34 19.03 3.11
N ALA A 105 5.20 18.20 2.52
CA ALA A 105 5.86 18.41 1.24
C ALA A 105 6.03 17.08 0.48
N ASP A 106 6.18 17.16 -0.83
CA ASP A 106 6.52 16.00 -1.66
C ASP A 106 7.91 15.47 -1.26
N ASN A 107 8.05 14.15 -1.17
CA ASN A 107 9.28 13.43 -0.81
C ASN A 107 9.82 13.74 0.59
N GLN A 108 8.97 14.18 1.53
CA GLN A 108 9.40 14.52 2.89
C GLN A 108 10.02 13.33 3.66
N ILE A 109 9.69 12.09 3.29
CA ILE A 109 10.29 10.87 3.84
C ILE A 109 11.70 10.58 3.27
N ASN A 110 12.09 11.20 2.15
CA ASN A 110 13.35 10.88 1.48
C ASN A 110 14.56 11.18 2.39
N GLY A 111 15.40 10.17 2.62
CA GLY A 111 16.56 10.25 3.51
C GLY A 111 16.25 10.16 5.00
N VAL A 112 15.00 9.90 5.38
CA VAL A 112 14.61 9.66 6.77
C VAL A 112 14.69 8.16 7.07
N ALA A 113 15.52 7.78 8.04
CA ALA A 113 15.50 6.45 8.63
C ALA A 113 14.34 6.35 9.61
N LEU A 114 13.26 5.67 9.23
CA LEU A 114 12.06 5.50 10.04
C LEU A 114 11.93 4.04 10.44
N ASN A 115 11.85 3.79 11.74
CA ASN A 115 11.59 2.47 12.31
C ASN A 115 10.31 2.57 13.14
N GLY A 116 9.24 1.87 12.75
CA GLY A 116 7.99 1.85 13.54
C GLY A 116 8.12 1.12 14.88
N ASN A 117 9.10 0.22 14.97
CA ASN A 117 9.46 -0.59 16.13
C ASN A 117 8.47 -1.74 16.39
N ASN A 118 7.74 -1.75 17.51
CA ASN A 118 6.76 -2.80 17.78
C ASN A 118 5.36 -2.23 17.64
N GLY A 119 4.42 -3.06 17.19
CA GLY A 119 3.04 -2.65 16.96
C GLY A 119 2.67 -2.87 15.51
N SER A 120 1.50 -2.40 15.13
CA SER A 120 1.10 -2.24 13.73
C SER A 120 1.19 -0.76 13.37
N ASP A 121 2.27 -0.39 12.71
CA ASP A 121 2.61 1.00 12.44
C ASP A 121 2.11 1.44 11.08
N THR A 122 1.71 2.71 11.01
CA THR A 122 1.23 3.34 9.77
C THR A 122 2.09 4.54 9.37
N LEU A 123 2.62 4.51 8.15
CA LEU A 123 3.31 5.63 7.52
C LEU A 123 2.44 6.21 6.39
N THR A 124 2.02 7.48 6.52
CA THR A 124 1.36 8.22 5.45
C THR A 124 2.34 9.20 4.82
N VAL A 125 2.56 9.09 3.51
CA VAL A 125 3.57 9.88 2.77
C VAL A 125 3.01 10.47 1.49
N LYS A 126 3.66 11.53 1.01
CA LYS A 126 3.46 12.11 -0.31
C LYS A 126 4.78 12.01 -1.07
N VAL A 127 4.87 11.14 -2.08
CA VAL A 127 6.11 10.86 -2.82
C VAL A 127 5.89 11.09 -4.31
N GLY A 128 6.82 11.76 -4.99
CA GLY A 128 6.81 11.90 -6.45
C GLY A 128 7.71 10.85 -7.10
N ALA A 129 8.51 11.24 -8.09
CA ALA A 129 9.44 10.36 -8.79
C ALA A 129 10.75 10.10 -8.00
N SER A 130 10.64 9.67 -6.74
CA SER A 130 11.79 9.41 -5.86
C SER A 130 11.84 7.92 -5.50
N ALA A 131 12.46 7.12 -6.38
CA ALA A 131 12.48 5.66 -6.27
C ALA A 131 12.97 5.14 -4.92
N ALA A 132 13.99 5.79 -4.34
CA ALA A 132 14.61 5.39 -3.07
C ALA A 132 13.92 5.98 -1.82
N ALA A 133 12.75 6.60 -1.94
CA ALA A 133 12.11 7.35 -0.85
C ALA A 133 11.81 6.51 0.40
N LEU A 134 11.69 5.18 0.25
CA LEU A 134 11.38 4.26 1.35
C LEU A 134 12.60 3.45 1.86
N ASN A 135 13.80 3.65 1.32
CA ASN A 135 14.96 2.81 1.66
C ASN A 135 15.34 2.84 3.16
N GLY A 136 14.95 3.89 3.88
CA GLY A 136 15.17 4.03 5.32
C GLY A 136 14.03 3.53 6.19
N VAL A 137 12.94 3.00 5.62
CA VAL A 137 11.75 2.58 6.35
C VAL A 137 11.87 1.11 6.74
N THR A 138 11.58 0.80 8.01
CA THR A 138 11.64 -0.55 8.60
C THR A 138 10.53 -0.71 9.64
N ASN A 139 10.08 -1.95 9.88
CA ASN A 139 9.04 -2.27 10.88
C ASN A 139 7.82 -1.35 10.76
N VAL A 140 7.27 -1.23 9.55
CA VAL A 140 6.02 -0.52 9.29
C VAL A 140 5.13 -1.45 8.49
N GLU A 141 3.92 -1.69 8.97
CA GLU A 141 3.01 -2.67 8.36
C GLU A 141 2.12 -2.03 7.30
N THR A 142 1.89 -0.71 7.38
CA THR A 142 1.03 0.01 6.43
C THR A 142 1.70 1.28 5.93
N ILE A 143 1.83 1.40 4.61
CA ILE A 143 2.21 2.64 3.93
C ILE A 143 1.03 3.15 3.11
N ILE A 144 0.61 4.39 3.38
CA ILE A 144 -0.45 5.09 2.66
C ILE A 144 0.16 6.22 1.84
N PHE A 145 0.01 6.15 0.52
CA PHE A 145 0.42 7.20 -0.38
C PHE A 145 -0.71 8.23 -0.57
N LYS A 146 -0.36 9.50 -0.40
CA LYS A 146 -1.17 10.66 -0.80
C LYS A 146 -0.67 11.21 -2.13
N GLU A 147 -1.61 11.61 -2.97
CA GLU A 147 -1.31 12.05 -4.34
C GLU A 147 -0.31 13.21 -4.36
N ALA A 148 0.81 13.01 -5.06
CA ALA A 148 1.86 14.00 -5.24
C ALA A 148 1.67 14.87 -6.49
N ALA A 149 2.52 15.89 -6.68
CA ALA A 149 2.45 16.70 -7.90
C ALA A 149 2.84 15.89 -9.15
N ALA A 150 3.83 15.01 -8.99
CA ALA A 150 4.30 14.07 -10.01
C ALA A 150 3.73 12.65 -9.79
N ASN A 151 3.86 11.80 -10.79
CA ASN A 151 3.62 10.36 -10.62
C ASN A 151 4.59 9.79 -9.58
N THR A 152 4.13 8.79 -8.84
CA THR A 152 4.91 8.16 -7.77
C THR A 152 5.72 7.02 -8.35
N THR A 153 7.02 6.97 -8.04
CA THR A 153 7.88 5.83 -8.39
C THR A 153 8.62 5.38 -7.14
N ILE A 154 8.55 4.09 -6.83
CA ILE A 154 9.19 3.43 -5.69
C ILE A 154 9.91 2.18 -6.19
N THR A 155 11.16 2.00 -5.75
CA THR A 155 11.87 0.74 -5.83
C THR A 155 12.22 0.33 -4.41
N THR A 156 11.78 -0.86 -4.03
CA THR A 156 11.96 -1.38 -2.67
C THR A 156 13.38 -1.89 -2.44
N VAL A 157 13.70 -2.08 -1.17
CA VAL A 157 14.87 -2.81 -0.67
C VAL A 157 14.37 -3.98 0.19
N ASP A 158 15.14 -5.06 0.28
CA ASP A 158 14.79 -6.27 1.05
C ASP A 158 14.58 -6.01 2.55
N THR A 159 15.08 -4.88 3.07
CA THR A 159 14.90 -4.51 4.49
C THR A 159 13.57 -3.81 4.77
N LEU A 160 12.80 -3.47 3.73
CA LEU A 160 11.54 -2.75 3.89
C LEU A 160 10.49 -3.62 4.57
N VAL A 161 10.45 -4.92 4.26
CA VAL A 161 9.52 -5.89 4.83
C VAL A 161 10.31 -6.91 5.64
N ALA A 162 9.91 -7.15 6.88
CA ALA A 162 10.54 -8.19 7.68
C ALA A 162 10.23 -9.59 7.11
N SER A 163 11.11 -10.55 7.35
CA SER A 163 10.92 -11.92 6.86
C SER A 163 9.61 -12.54 7.32
N GLY A 164 8.85 -13.06 6.36
CA GLY A 164 7.52 -13.64 6.55
C GLY A 164 6.42 -12.62 6.88
N ALA A 165 6.73 -11.32 6.93
CA ALA A 165 5.74 -10.28 7.17
C ALA A 165 5.07 -9.84 5.85
N THR A 166 3.99 -9.09 5.97
CA THR A 166 3.29 -8.49 4.83
C THR A 166 3.19 -6.99 5.01
N LEU A 167 3.69 -6.23 4.03
CA LEU A 167 3.51 -4.79 3.98
C LEU A 167 2.25 -4.44 3.17
N THR A 168 1.33 -3.69 3.77
CA THR A 168 0.21 -3.09 3.04
C THR A 168 0.63 -1.76 2.44
N VAL A 169 0.46 -1.64 1.12
CA VAL A 169 0.73 -0.42 0.35
C VAL A 169 -0.58 0.08 -0.25
N ASP A 170 -1.00 1.28 0.11
CA ASP A 170 -2.27 1.86 -0.31
C ASP A 170 -2.07 3.20 -1.04
N ALA A 171 -2.25 3.21 -2.36
CA ALA A 171 -2.30 4.38 -3.21
C ALA A 171 -3.71 4.67 -3.75
N SER A 172 -4.77 4.09 -3.16
CA SER A 172 -6.16 4.28 -3.57
C SER A 172 -6.64 5.72 -3.57
N SER A 173 -5.92 6.62 -2.89
CA SER A 173 -6.19 8.06 -2.91
C SER A 173 -5.80 8.76 -4.20
N PHE A 174 -5.08 8.10 -5.11
CA PHE A 174 -4.68 8.68 -6.39
C PHE A 174 -5.87 8.69 -7.36
N THR A 175 -6.24 9.88 -7.79
CA THR A 175 -7.33 10.18 -8.71
C THR A 175 -6.83 10.49 -10.12
N THR A 176 -5.64 11.08 -10.25
CA THR A 176 -5.08 11.50 -11.56
C THR A 176 -3.65 11.03 -11.81
N LYS A 177 -2.94 10.58 -10.76
CA LYS A 177 -1.54 10.14 -10.83
C LYS A 177 -1.46 8.63 -10.87
N THR A 178 -0.30 8.16 -11.30
CA THR A 178 0.03 6.75 -11.32
C THR A 178 1.05 6.40 -10.23
N LEU A 179 1.02 5.13 -9.84
CA LEU A 179 2.02 4.46 -9.02
C LEU A 179 2.81 3.49 -9.89
N THR A 180 4.13 3.63 -9.87
CA THR A 180 5.06 2.58 -10.27
C THR A 180 5.74 2.06 -9.00
N PHE A 181 5.35 0.85 -8.57
CA PHE A 181 5.90 0.20 -7.39
C PHE A 181 6.69 -1.04 -7.82
N ASP A 182 7.98 -1.06 -7.51
CA ASP A 182 8.89 -2.14 -7.84
C ASP A 182 9.35 -2.89 -6.57
N GLY A 183 8.67 -4.01 -6.30
CA GLY A 183 8.93 -4.93 -5.20
C GLY A 183 10.06 -5.94 -5.43
N ASN A 184 10.73 -5.93 -6.60
CA ASN A 184 11.59 -7.04 -7.04
C ASN A 184 12.75 -7.41 -6.10
N ASN A 185 13.18 -6.47 -5.26
CA ASN A 185 14.29 -6.68 -4.33
C ASN A 185 13.85 -7.32 -3.01
N GLU A 186 12.55 -7.47 -2.76
CA GLU A 186 12.03 -8.14 -1.57
C GLU A 186 11.99 -9.65 -1.78
N THR A 187 12.77 -10.37 -0.97
CA THR A 187 13.03 -11.80 -1.18
C THR A 187 12.32 -12.72 -0.19
N ASN A 188 11.79 -12.18 0.91
CA ASN A 188 11.32 -13.01 2.02
C ASN A 188 10.10 -12.46 2.78
N GLY A 189 9.69 -11.23 2.51
CA GLY A 189 8.39 -10.66 2.86
C GLY A 189 7.38 -10.77 1.71
N SER A 190 6.18 -10.24 1.93
CA SER A 190 5.13 -10.13 0.91
C SER A 190 4.48 -8.75 0.93
N PHE A 191 3.74 -8.42 -0.12
CA PHE A 191 3.06 -7.15 -0.29
C PHE A 191 1.57 -7.33 -0.50
N LYS A 192 0.81 -6.38 0.04
CA LYS A 192 -0.57 -6.13 -0.37
C LYS A 192 -0.66 -4.73 -0.97
N ILE A 193 -0.59 -4.65 -2.29
CA ILE A 193 -0.47 -3.40 -3.03
C ILE A 193 -1.82 -3.02 -3.65
N THR A 194 -2.26 -1.81 -3.37
CA THR A 194 -3.45 -1.20 -3.97
C THR A 194 -3.05 0.07 -4.72
N GLY A 195 -3.25 0.06 -6.03
CA GLY A 195 -3.10 1.20 -6.93
C GLY A 195 -4.24 2.22 -6.82
N GLY A 196 -4.17 3.25 -7.66
CA GLY A 196 -5.13 4.35 -7.78
C GLY A 196 -6.10 4.19 -8.95
N ALA A 197 -6.60 5.32 -9.45
CA ALA A 197 -7.48 5.36 -10.60
C ALA A 197 -6.75 5.46 -11.96
N GLY A 198 -5.43 5.71 -11.94
CA GLY A 198 -4.59 5.84 -13.13
C GLY A 198 -3.98 4.51 -13.56
N ALA A 199 -3.32 4.48 -14.71
CA ALA A 199 -2.62 3.29 -15.21
C ALA A 199 -1.37 2.98 -14.37
N ASP A 200 -1.49 2.04 -13.45
CA ASP A 200 -0.43 1.71 -12.49
C ASP A 200 0.44 0.54 -12.94
N ILE A 201 1.66 0.49 -12.43
CA ILE A 201 2.60 -0.62 -12.62
C ILE A 201 2.99 -1.13 -11.25
N LEU A 202 2.49 -2.31 -10.89
CA LEU A 202 2.68 -2.90 -9.57
C LEU A 202 3.45 -4.21 -9.72
N THR A 203 4.65 -4.26 -9.19
CA THR A 203 5.48 -5.47 -9.13
C THR A 203 5.62 -5.91 -7.68
N GLY A 204 5.30 -7.17 -7.41
CA GLY A 204 5.53 -7.86 -6.14
C GLY A 204 7.00 -8.20 -5.90
N GLY A 205 7.24 -9.09 -4.94
CA GLY A 205 8.53 -9.67 -4.57
C GLY A 205 8.53 -11.19 -4.73
N ALA A 206 9.32 -11.89 -3.93
CA ALA A 206 9.37 -13.37 -3.97
C ALA A 206 8.36 -14.07 -3.03
N GLY A 207 7.57 -13.29 -2.28
CA GLY A 207 6.56 -13.78 -1.35
C GLY A 207 5.17 -13.91 -1.98
N ALA A 208 4.17 -14.32 -1.19
CA ALA A 208 2.80 -14.44 -1.68
C ALA A 208 2.11 -13.07 -1.69
N ASP A 209 2.07 -12.43 -2.84
CA ASP A 209 1.63 -11.04 -2.96
C ASP A 209 0.15 -10.92 -3.30
N THR A 210 -0.43 -9.77 -2.99
CA THR A 210 -1.80 -9.39 -3.39
C THR A 210 -1.77 -8.04 -4.10
N LEU A 211 -2.12 -8.02 -5.37
CA LEU A 211 -2.00 -6.85 -6.23
C LEU A 211 -3.38 -6.41 -6.73
N THR A 212 -3.74 -5.16 -6.48
CA THR A 212 -5.00 -4.54 -6.93
C THR A 212 -4.69 -3.26 -7.71
N GLY A 213 -4.92 -3.24 -9.02
CA GLY A 213 -4.72 -2.04 -9.84
C GLY A 213 -5.76 -0.94 -9.63
N ASN A 214 -7.00 -1.33 -9.28
CA ASN A 214 -8.19 -0.47 -9.22
C ASN A 214 -8.66 0.05 -10.60
N GLY A 215 -8.41 1.31 -10.94
CA GLY A 215 -8.91 1.93 -12.17
C GLY A 215 -7.80 2.12 -13.19
N GLY A 216 -8.14 2.29 -14.47
CA GLY A 216 -7.13 2.49 -15.51
C GLY A 216 -6.63 1.19 -16.13
N LEU A 217 -5.57 1.30 -16.92
CA LEU A 217 -4.93 0.19 -17.63
C LEU A 217 -3.70 -0.26 -16.86
N ASP A 218 -3.89 -1.18 -15.92
CA ASP A 218 -2.83 -1.57 -15.00
C ASP A 218 -1.94 -2.68 -15.53
N VAL A 219 -0.70 -2.72 -15.06
CA VAL A 219 0.24 -3.82 -15.25
C VAL A 219 0.60 -4.38 -13.87
N LEU A 220 0.27 -5.64 -13.63
CA LEU A 220 0.54 -6.34 -12.39
C LEU A 220 1.53 -7.48 -12.65
N ASP A 221 2.52 -7.65 -11.79
CA ASP A 221 3.52 -8.72 -11.88
C ASP A 221 3.78 -9.25 -10.47
N GLY A 222 3.28 -10.45 -10.16
CA GLY A 222 3.43 -11.06 -8.84
C GLY A 222 4.82 -11.63 -8.58
N LYS A 223 5.59 -11.90 -9.64
CA LYS A 223 6.89 -12.56 -9.63
C LYS A 223 6.86 -14.00 -9.12
N GLY A 224 7.20 -14.23 -7.87
CA GLY A 224 7.33 -15.58 -7.32
C GLY A 224 6.58 -15.65 -6.02
N GLY A 225 5.99 -16.81 -5.72
CA GLY A 225 5.06 -16.94 -4.60
C GLY A 225 3.68 -17.29 -5.13
N ASN A 226 2.71 -17.55 -4.25
CA ASN A 226 1.34 -17.79 -4.70
C ASN A 226 0.59 -16.46 -4.71
N ASP A 227 0.50 -15.81 -5.87
CA ASP A 227 0.03 -14.43 -5.93
C ASP A 227 -1.48 -14.32 -6.18
N GLN A 228 -2.07 -13.24 -5.66
CA GLN A 228 -3.47 -12.88 -5.86
C GLN A 228 -3.59 -11.60 -6.67
N PHE A 229 -4.08 -11.70 -7.90
CA PHE A 229 -4.42 -10.55 -8.72
C PHE A 229 -5.89 -10.20 -8.53
N VAL A 230 -6.14 -9.15 -7.75
CA VAL A 230 -7.50 -8.74 -7.38
C VAL A 230 -8.11 -7.93 -8.52
N LEU A 231 -9.17 -8.48 -9.10
CA LEU A 231 -10.00 -7.80 -10.09
C LEU A 231 -11.25 -7.30 -9.37
N ASN A 232 -11.44 -5.97 -9.33
CA ASN A 232 -12.51 -5.35 -8.56
C ASN A 232 -13.30 -4.29 -9.36
N LYS A 233 -13.17 -4.31 -10.68
CA LYS A 233 -13.93 -3.46 -11.61
C LYS A 233 -14.39 -4.28 -12.81
N ALA A 234 -15.65 -4.06 -13.18
CA ALA A 234 -16.26 -4.55 -14.42
C ALA A 234 -16.52 -3.37 -15.35
N THR A 235 -15.47 -2.64 -15.72
CA THR A 235 -15.59 -1.44 -16.57
C THR A 235 -14.82 -1.65 -17.87
N ALA A 236 -15.50 -1.48 -19.00
CA ALA A 236 -14.83 -1.53 -20.31
C ALA A 236 -13.72 -0.47 -20.39
N GLY A 237 -12.55 -0.88 -20.89
CA GLY A 237 -11.37 -0.02 -20.99
C GLY A 237 -10.44 -0.02 -19.77
N ASN A 238 -10.78 -0.73 -18.69
CA ASN A 238 -9.91 -0.93 -17.52
C ASN A 238 -9.32 -2.35 -17.50
N THR A 239 -8.79 -2.81 -18.64
CA THR A 239 -8.19 -4.15 -18.70
C THR A 239 -6.85 -4.17 -17.97
N VAL A 240 -6.70 -5.15 -17.07
CA VAL A 240 -5.47 -5.39 -16.33
C VAL A 240 -4.55 -6.33 -17.12
N THR A 241 -3.29 -5.96 -17.30
CA THR A 241 -2.27 -6.84 -17.87
C THR A 241 -1.52 -7.53 -16.74
N ILE A 242 -1.48 -8.87 -16.74
CA ILE A 242 -0.84 -9.65 -15.69
C ILE A 242 0.38 -10.35 -16.28
N ASN A 243 1.56 -9.97 -15.80
CA ASN A 243 2.82 -10.61 -16.18
C ASN A 243 3.15 -11.76 -15.21
N ASN A 244 3.89 -12.75 -15.73
CA ASN A 244 4.42 -13.89 -14.97
C ASN A 244 3.37 -14.76 -14.23
N PHE A 245 2.11 -14.74 -14.67
CA PHE A 245 1.09 -15.61 -14.08
C PHE A 245 1.46 -17.09 -14.19
N SER A 246 1.62 -17.73 -13.04
CA SER A 246 2.09 -19.09 -12.89
C SER A 246 1.03 -20.01 -12.27
N ILE A 247 1.08 -21.28 -12.65
CA ILE A 247 0.18 -22.35 -12.13
C ILE A 247 0.97 -23.53 -11.58
N VAL A 248 2.28 -23.35 -11.37
CA VAL A 248 3.15 -24.40 -10.86
C VAL A 248 3.03 -24.47 -9.34
N ALA A 249 3.26 -25.66 -8.75
CA ALA A 249 3.20 -25.79 -7.30
C ALA A 249 4.17 -24.82 -6.59
N ASN A 250 3.70 -24.15 -5.54
CA ASN A 250 4.41 -23.12 -4.77
C ASN A 250 4.71 -21.81 -5.53
N ASN A 251 4.17 -21.67 -6.74
CA ASN A 251 4.04 -20.39 -7.46
C ASN A 251 2.73 -20.48 -8.26
N ASN A 252 1.63 -20.71 -7.55
CA ASN A 252 0.31 -20.95 -8.12
C ASN A 252 -0.58 -19.74 -7.88
N ASP A 253 -0.63 -18.90 -8.89
CA ASP A 253 -1.34 -17.64 -8.87
C ASP A 253 -2.82 -17.81 -9.10
N VAL A 254 -3.59 -16.82 -8.63
CA VAL A 254 -5.04 -16.80 -8.78
C VAL A 254 -5.55 -15.42 -9.15
N PHE A 255 -6.62 -15.40 -9.94
CA PHE A 255 -7.44 -14.20 -10.09
C PHE A 255 -8.44 -14.15 -8.93
N ALA A 256 -8.38 -13.10 -8.13
CA ALA A 256 -9.31 -12.85 -7.04
C ALA A 256 -10.42 -11.90 -7.49
N LEU A 257 -11.62 -12.43 -7.76
CA LEU A 257 -12.76 -11.65 -8.24
C LEU A 257 -13.55 -11.07 -7.05
N SER A 258 -13.75 -9.75 -7.03
CA SER A 258 -14.62 -9.13 -6.03
C SER A 258 -16.10 -9.33 -6.37
N ASN A 259 -16.84 -10.05 -5.52
CA ASN A 259 -18.28 -10.25 -5.70
C ASN A 259 -19.08 -8.92 -5.73
N ALA A 260 -18.56 -7.86 -5.09
CA ALA A 260 -19.18 -6.53 -5.15
C ALA A 260 -19.08 -5.89 -6.53
N ALA A 261 -18.06 -6.24 -7.31
CA ALA A 261 -17.81 -5.68 -8.64
C ALA A 261 -18.48 -6.47 -9.77
N PHE A 262 -18.75 -7.76 -9.54
CA PHE A 262 -19.23 -8.68 -10.56
C PHE A 262 -20.54 -9.34 -10.12
N ASN A 263 -21.65 -8.92 -10.71
CA ASN A 263 -22.95 -9.52 -10.44
C ASN A 263 -22.97 -10.99 -10.88
N GLY A 264 -23.42 -11.87 -10.00
CA GLY A 264 -23.41 -13.32 -10.25
C GLY A 264 -22.02 -13.94 -10.20
N ALA A 265 -21.03 -13.27 -9.60
CA ALA A 265 -19.78 -13.93 -9.27
C ALA A 265 -20.02 -15.06 -8.25
N PRO A 266 -19.29 -16.19 -8.39
CA PRO A 266 -19.32 -17.25 -7.39
C PRO A 266 -18.96 -16.70 -6.02
N ALA A 267 -19.65 -17.18 -4.98
CA ALA A 267 -19.31 -16.82 -3.61
C ALA A 267 -17.87 -17.25 -3.28
N VAL A 268 -17.20 -16.50 -2.40
CA VAL A 268 -15.84 -16.85 -1.95
C VAL A 268 -15.85 -18.27 -1.37
N GLY A 269 -14.94 -19.12 -1.85
CA GLY A 269 -14.84 -20.53 -1.45
C GLY A 269 -15.81 -21.47 -2.15
N ALA A 270 -16.69 -20.99 -3.05
CA ALA A 270 -17.50 -21.85 -3.89
C ALA A 270 -16.63 -22.61 -4.90
N ALA A 271 -16.89 -23.91 -5.06
CA ALA A 271 -16.24 -24.70 -6.10
C ALA A 271 -16.67 -24.20 -7.49
N LEU A 272 -15.70 -23.84 -8.32
CA LEU A 272 -15.92 -23.47 -9.71
C LEU A 272 -16.12 -24.73 -10.55
N THR A 273 -17.11 -24.71 -11.44
CA THR A 273 -17.27 -25.73 -12.48
C THR A 273 -16.64 -25.20 -13.76
N VAL A 274 -15.67 -25.91 -14.32
CA VAL A 274 -15.05 -25.55 -15.60
C VAL A 274 -15.80 -26.26 -16.73
N SER A 275 -16.21 -25.53 -17.76
CA SER A 275 -16.88 -26.09 -18.92
C SER A 275 -16.31 -25.56 -20.23
N ALA A 276 -16.13 -26.41 -21.24
CA ALA A 276 -15.94 -25.95 -22.61
C ALA A 276 -17.24 -25.31 -23.13
N VAL A 277 -17.15 -24.46 -24.15
CA VAL A 277 -18.34 -23.85 -24.79
C VAL A 277 -19.24 -24.93 -25.39
N ALA A 278 -18.65 -25.90 -26.07
CA ALA A 278 -19.38 -27.05 -26.61
C ALA A 278 -19.81 -27.99 -25.47
N GLY A 279 -21.13 -28.11 -25.24
CA GLY A 279 -21.70 -28.99 -24.22
C GLY A 279 -21.81 -28.37 -22.82
N ALA A 280 -21.83 -27.03 -22.73
CA ALA A 280 -21.79 -26.36 -21.45
C ALA A 280 -22.98 -26.64 -20.54
N THR A 281 -22.69 -26.95 -19.27
CA THR A 281 -23.68 -26.95 -18.19
C THR A 281 -23.73 -25.55 -17.58
N ASN A 282 -24.78 -24.80 -17.91
CA ASN A 282 -24.89 -23.38 -17.58
C ASN A 282 -25.45 -23.19 -16.17
N SER A 283 -24.56 -23.01 -15.20
CA SER A 283 -24.87 -22.75 -13.79
C SER A 283 -24.16 -21.49 -13.32
N ALA A 284 -24.64 -20.90 -12.22
CA ALA A 284 -24.12 -19.64 -11.67
C ALA A 284 -22.64 -19.71 -11.23
N ASN A 285 -22.09 -20.91 -11.03
CA ASN A 285 -20.68 -21.13 -10.66
C ASN A 285 -19.83 -21.70 -11.80
N THR A 286 -20.32 -21.66 -13.04
CA THR A 286 -19.57 -22.13 -14.21
C THR A 286 -18.65 -21.04 -14.75
N ILE A 287 -17.42 -21.39 -15.11
CA ILE A 287 -16.55 -20.59 -15.99
C ILE A 287 -16.39 -21.32 -17.32
N LEU A 288 -16.59 -20.60 -18.43
CA LEU A 288 -16.32 -21.13 -19.76
C LEU A 288 -14.82 -21.09 -20.03
N VAL A 289 -14.23 -22.19 -20.48
CA VAL A 289 -12.82 -22.26 -20.86
C VAL A 289 -12.71 -22.81 -22.28
N ASP A 290 -12.36 -21.94 -23.23
CA ASP A 290 -12.25 -22.30 -24.64
C ASP A 290 -11.27 -21.39 -25.39
N THR A 291 -11.22 -21.45 -26.72
CA THR A 291 -10.51 -20.47 -27.54
C THR A 291 -11.25 -19.13 -27.56
N LEU A 292 -10.52 -18.03 -27.81
CA LEU A 292 -11.13 -16.71 -27.95
C LEU A 292 -12.21 -16.69 -29.04
N ALA A 293 -11.96 -17.36 -30.15
CA ALA A 293 -12.91 -17.46 -31.26
C ALA A 293 -14.21 -18.18 -30.84
N ASN A 294 -14.11 -19.24 -30.04
CA ASN A 294 -15.27 -19.98 -29.55
C ASN A 294 -16.05 -19.21 -28.47
N LEU A 295 -15.36 -18.48 -27.60
CA LEU A 295 -16.02 -17.67 -26.57
C LEU A 295 -16.77 -16.47 -27.14
N THR A 296 -16.26 -15.88 -28.21
CA THR A 296 -16.85 -14.68 -28.85
C THR A 296 -17.77 -14.98 -30.02
N ALA A 297 -17.85 -16.25 -30.45
CA ALA A 297 -18.89 -16.70 -31.35
C ALA A 297 -20.26 -16.55 -30.64
N ASN A 298 -21.25 -15.96 -31.30
CA ASN A 298 -22.54 -15.59 -30.71
C ASN A 298 -23.21 -16.75 -29.93
N GLN A 299 -23.07 -16.74 -28.60
CA GLN A 299 -23.57 -17.81 -27.74
C GLN A 299 -25.07 -17.61 -27.52
N THR A 300 -25.87 -18.63 -27.86
CA THR A 300 -27.34 -18.49 -27.90
C THR A 300 -28.05 -18.84 -26.58
N ALA A 301 -27.35 -19.21 -25.50
CA ALA A 301 -28.04 -19.79 -24.33
C ALA A 301 -27.25 -19.80 -23.00
N THR A 302 -26.44 -18.78 -22.68
CA THR A 302 -25.57 -18.80 -21.49
C THR A 302 -25.97 -17.79 -20.41
N ASP A 303 -27.24 -17.35 -20.34
CA ASP A 303 -27.77 -16.29 -19.44
C ASP A 303 -27.39 -16.38 -17.95
N LEU A 304 -26.83 -17.51 -17.50
CA LEU A 304 -26.36 -17.78 -16.13
C LEU A 304 -24.83 -17.80 -15.97
N VAL A 305 -24.06 -17.92 -17.04
CA VAL A 305 -22.59 -17.94 -17.00
C VAL A 305 -22.06 -16.54 -17.24
N ARG A 306 -21.28 -16.03 -16.28
CA ARG A 306 -20.79 -14.65 -16.30
C ARG A 306 -19.32 -14.52 -16.67
N PHE A 307 -18.56 -15.61 -16.64
CA PHE A 307 -17.11 -15.59 -16.87
C PHE A 307 -16.68 -16.55 -17.98
N GLY A 308 -15.73 -16.08 -18.79
CA GLY A 308 -15.10 -16.86 -19.85
C GLY A 308 -13.59 -16.64 -19.84
N TYR A 309 -12.81 -17.71 -20.00
CA TYR A 309 -11.35 -17.67 -20.06
C TYR A 309 -10.87 -18.26 -21.39
N ALA A 310 -10.31 -17.40 -22.23
CA ALA A 310 -9.71 -17.77 -23.50
C ALA A 310 -8.32 -18.38 -23.25
N LYS A 311 -8.21 -19.70 -23.35
CA LYS A 311 -6.97 -20.42 -23.01
C LYS A 311 -5.83 -20.20 -24.00
N ASP A 312 -6.15 -19.81 -25.23
CA ASP A 312 -5.22 -19.55 -26.33
C ASP A 312 -4.64 -18.13 -26.30
N SER A 313 -5.40 -17.16 -25.79
CA SER A 313 -4.96 -15.76 -25.64
C SER A 313 -4.70 -15.33 -24.20
N GLY A 314 -4.98 -16.19 -23.21
CA GLY A 314 -4.81 -15.88 -21.79
C GLY A 314 -5.79 -14.82 -21.26
N GLN A 315 -6.91 -14.60 -21.95
CA GLN A 315 -7.84 -13.50 -21.62
C GLN A 315 -8.99 -13.97 -20.74
N LEU A 316 -9.30 -13.21 -19.69
CA LEU A 316 -10.48 -13.40 -18.83
C LEU A 316 -11.53 -12.34 -19.13
N PHE A 317 -12.75 -12.78 -19.36
CA PHE A 317 -13.90 -11.95 -19.71
C PHE A 317 -14.98 -12.05 -18.64
N TYR A 318 -15.72 -10.96 -18.48
CA TYR A 318 -16.98 -10.92 -17.74
C TYR A 318 -18.10 -10.41 -18.64
N ASP A 319 -19.25 -11.07 -18.60
CA ASP A 319 -20.44 -10.64 -19.34
C ASP A 319 -21.67 -10.61 -18.42
N VAL A 320 -22.26 -9.41 -18.30
CA VAL A 320 -23.45 -9.15 -17.49
C VAL A 320 -24.68 -9.91 -17.98
N ASN A 321 -24.86 -10.06 -19.30
CA ASN A 321 -25.99 -10.77 -19.88
C ASN A 321 -25.65 -12.26 -20.11
N GLY A 322 -24.36 -12.60 -20.12
CA GLY A 322 -23.84 -13.96 -20.19
C GLY A 322 -23.82 -14.56 -21.59
N ASN A 323 -24.10 -13.83 -22.67
CA ASN A 323 -24.17 -14.37 -24.05
C ASN A 323 -22.87 -14.18 -24.87
N PHE A 324 -21.87 -13.52 -24.29
CA PHE A 324 -20.51 -13.28 -24.81
C PHE A 324 -20.44 -12.74 -26.25
N ASN A 325 -21.55 -12.20 -26.79
CA ASN A 325 -21.64 -11.73 -28.18
C ASN A 325 -21.41 -10.22 -28.31
N THR A 326 -21.90 -9.44 -27.34
CA THR A 326 -21.85 -7.98 -27.29
C THR A 326 -21.91 -7.53 -25.83
N GLY A 327 -21.05 -6.59 -25.46
CA GLY A 327 -21.02 -6.06 -24.08
C GLY A 327 -20.16 -6.86 -23.09
N SER A 328 -19.48 -7.91 -23.53
CA SER A 328 -18.45 -8.59 -22.72
C SER A 328 -17.30 -7.63 -22.40
N ILE A 329 -16.86 -7.65 -21.14
CA ILE A 329 -15.80 -6.82 -20.61
C ILE A 329 -14.54 -7.68 -20.48
N LEU A 330 -13.46 -7.28 -21.17
CA LEU A 330 -12.15 -7.88 -20.98
C LEU A 330 -11.57 -7.41 -19.63
N LEU A 331 -11.49 -8.32 -18.67
CA LEU A 331 -10.98 -8.04 -17.33
C LEU A 331 -9.45 -8.07 -17.31
N THR A 332 -8.86 -9.12 -17.87
CA THR A 332 -7.41 -9.27 -17.88
C THR A 332 -6.88 -10.05 -19.08
N ARG A 333 -5.61 -9.82 -19.38
CA ARG A 333 -4.76 -10.60 -20.29
C ARG A 333 -3.47 -10.95 -19.58
N ARG A 334 -2.92 -12.13 -19.88
CA ARG A 334 -1.58 -12.55 -19.46
C ARG A 334 -0.69 -12.90 -20.64
#